data_AF-A0A1L9GPX5-F1
#
_entry.id   AF-A0A1L9GPX5-F1
#
_cell.length_a   1.000
_cell.length_b   1.000
_cell.length_c   1.000
_cell.angle_alpha   90.00
_cell.angle_beta   90.00
_cell.angle_gamma   90.00
#
_symmetry.space_group_name_H-M   'P 1'
#
loop_
_entity.id
_entity.type
_entity.pdbx_description
1 polymer ?
#
loop_
_entity_poly.entity_id
_entity_poly.type
_entity_poly.pdbx_seq_one_letter_code
_entity_poly.pdbx_strand_id
1 'polypeptide(L)'
;MHLFSENLAVEISCYYRNLALGHGVVPKAFTLVNSEGDQYLFFIDDLPVKSDDEQNQFLSYIVQAHEAVCYARGTLVIVEKNQQFIEFAVIDRDDVEAIVCSAQLTRDMDDKPISLGEFDKTLVKKGSIIFGGLFELIQLSEDKTEDFESLWVEMKSKILHRSMGL
;
A
#
# COMPACT_ATOMS: atom_id res chain seq x y z
N MET A 1 -0.79 19.84 -2.39
CA MET A 1 -1.37 19.83 -3.76
C MET A 1 -1.36 18.38 -4.19
N HIS A 2 -2.50 17.68 -4.13
CA HIS A 2 -2.54 16.22 -4.17
C HIS A 2 -2.42 15.57 -5.57
N LEU A 3 -2.08 16.32 -6.63
CA LEU A 3 -2.18 15.81 -8.01
C LEU A 3 -1.45 14.46 -8.22
N PHE A 4 -0.28 14.33 -7.59
CA PHE A 4 0.50 13.10 -7.65
C PHE A 4 -0.17 11.94 -6.89
N SER A 5 -0.57 12.18 -5.64
CA SER A 5 -1.29 11.21 -4.81
C SER A 5 -2.63 10.80 -5.42
N GLU A 6 -3.32 11.72 -6.10
CA GLU A 6 -4.56 11.44 -6.84
C GLU A 6 -4.33 10.49 -8.02
N ASN A 7 -3.24 10.67 -8.77
CA ASN A 7 -2.86 9.76 -9.86
C ASN A 7 -2.54 8.37 -9.31
N LEU A 8 -1.75 8.30 -8.24
CA LEU A 8 -1.43 7.03 -7.58
C LEU A 8 -2.70 6.35 -7.04
N ALA A 9 -3.64 7.11 -6.48
CA ALA A 9 -4.92 6.58 -6.04
C ALA A 9 -5.72 5.95 -7.19
N VAL A 10 -5.80 6.61 -8.34
CA VAL A 10 -6.48 6.06 -9.53
C VAL A 10 -5.80 4.78 -10.00
N GLU A 11 -4.47 4.76 -10.05
CA GLU A 11 -3.71 3.58 -10.48
C GLU A 11 -3.99 2.36 -9.59
N ILE A 12 -3.95 2.55 -8.27
CA ILE A 12 -4.18 1.48 -7.30
C ILE A 12 -5.65 1.01 -7.32
N SER A 13 -6.61 1.91 -7.50
CA SER A 13 -8.00 1.53 -7.72
C SER A 13 -8.17 0.60 -8.92
N CYS A 14 -7.52 0.92 -10.04
CA CYS A 14 -7.51 0.07 -11.23
C CYS A 14 -6.82 -1.28 -10.97
N TYR A 15 -5.70 -1.26 -10.25
CA TYR A 15 -4.97 -2.47 -9.87
C TYR A 15 -5.84 -3.43 -9.04
N TYR A 16 -6.47 -2.92 -7.98
CA TYR A 16 -7.38 -3.72 -7.15
C TYR A 16 -8.57 -4.26 -7.92
N ARG A 17 -9.17 -3.45 -8.81
CA ARG A 17 -10.27 -3.91 -9.67
C ARG A 17 -9.85 -5.07 -10.55
N ASN A 18 -8.68 -4.99 -11.18
CA ASN A 18 -8.17 -6.03 -12.06
C ASN A 18 -7.84 -7.31 -11.30
N LEU A 19 -7.23 -7.21 -10.13
CA LEU A 19 -6.94 -8.38 -9.30
C LEU A 19 -8.21 -9.04 -8.76
N ALA A 20 -9.13 -8.25 -8.20
CA ALA A 20 -10.36 -8.75 -7.62
C ALA A 20 -11.23 -9.42 -8.70
N LEU A 21 -11.55 -8.73 -9.78
CA LEU A 21 -12.49 -9.22 -10.78
C LEU A 21 -11.85 -10.12 -11.85
N GLY A 22 -10.59 -9.85 -12.20
CA GLY A 22 -9.86 -10.64 -13.22
C GLY A 22 -9.26 -11.92 -12.65
N HIS A 23 -8.82 -11.91 -11.39
CA HIS A 23 -8.08 -13.01 -10.79
C HIS A 23 -8.71 -13.58 -9.52
N GLY A 24 -9.79 -12.97 -9.00
CA GLY A 24 -10.49 -13.46 -7.81
C GLY A 24 -9.69 -13.29 -6.51
N VAL A 25 -8.69 -12.40 -6.49
CA VAL A 25 -7.79 -12.20 -5.33
C VAL A 25 -7.85 -10.76 -4.82
N VAL A 26 -7.69 -10.59 -3.51
CA VAL A 26 -7.72 -9.28 -2.84
C VAL A 26 -6.54 -9.20 -1.86
N PRO A 27 -5.32 -8.93 -2.35
CA PRO A 27 -4.12 -8.93 -1.50
C PRO A 27 -3.98 -7.64 -0.69
N LYS A 28 -3.22 -7.70 0.40
CA LYS A 28 -2.67 -6.48 1.00
C LYS A 28 -1.53 -5.99 0.13
N ALA A 29 -1.71 -4.84 -0.52
CA ALA A 29 -0.71 -4.27 -1.41
C ALA A 29 -0.02 -3.08 -0.73
N PHE A 30 1.27 -2.93 -1.01
CA PHE A 30 2.04 -1.74 -0.73
C PHE A 30 2.62 -1.21 -2.04
N THR A 31 2.59 0.10 -2.22
CA THR A 31 3.33 0.74 -3.29
C THR A 31 3.92 2.06 -2.82
N LEU A 32 5.09 2.40 -3.35
CA LEU A 32 5.73 3.69 -3.13
C LEU A 32 6.25 4.24 -4.44
N VAL A 33 6.39 5.56 -4.51
CA VAL A 33 7.11 6.25 -5.56
C VAL A 33 8.19 7.11 -4.93
N ASN A 34 9.41 7.03 -5.48
CA ASN A 34 10.55 7.83 -5.02
C ASN A 34 10.68 9.16 -5.79
N SER A 35 11.63 9.97 -5.35
CA SER A 35 11.99 11.27 -5.95
C SER A 35 12.50 11.16 -7.38
N GLU A 36 12.97 9.98 -7.80
CA GLU A 36 13.46 9.69 -9.15
C GLU A 36 12.36 9.23 -10.11
N GLY A 37 11.13 9.04 -9.62
CA GLY A 37 9.98 8.58 -10.41
C GLY A 37 9.89 7.05 -10.53
N ASP A 38 10.69 6.30 -9.79
CA ASP A 38 10.56 4.84 -9.69
C ASP A 38 9.42 4.47 -8.75
N GLN A 39 8.55 3.61 -9.25
CA GLN A 39 7.44 3.05 -8.52
C GLN A 39 7.69 1.57 -8.23
N TYR A 40 7.50 1.21 -6.98
CA TYR A 40 7.61 -0.16 -6.49
C TYR A 40 6.24 -0.60 -5.98
N LEU A 41 5.79 -1.78 -6.38
CA LEU A 41 4.55 -2.40 -5.90
C LEU A 41 4.80 -3.85 -5.52
N PHE A 42 4.37 -4.24 -4.32
CA PHE A 42 4.48 -5.62 -3.84
C PHE A 42 3.36 -5.96 -2.86
N PHE A 43 3.19 -7.26 -2.60
CA PHE A 43 2.24 -7.75 -1.62
C PHE A 43 2.88 -7.81 -0.24
N ILE A 44 2.18 -7.24 0.73
CA ILE A 44 2.55 -7.27 2.14
C ILE A 44 2.43 -8.69 2.68
N ASP A 45 1.44 -9.45 2.20
CA ASP A 45 1.21 -10.85 2.59
C ASP A 45 2.37 -11.79 2.21
N ASP A 46 3.24 -11.38 1.28
CA ASP A 46 4.43 -12.14 0.86
C ASP A 46 5.67 -11.86 1.72
N LEU A 47 5.60 -10.90 2.66
CA LEU A 47 6.72 -10.56 3.52
C LEU A 47 6.92 -11.63 4.60
N PRO A 48 8.13 -12.20 4.76
CA PRO A 48 8.44 -13.22 5.76
C PRO A 48 8.70 -12.59 7.15
N VAL A 49 7.85 -11.65 7.57
CA VAL A 49 7.95 -10.92 8.84
C VAL A 49 7.03 -11.55 9.89
N LYS A 50 7.43 -11.48 11.16
CA LYS A 50 6.78 -12.24 12.24
C LYS A 50 5.63 -11.49 12.92
N SER A 51 5.55 -10.18 12.75
CA SER A 51 4.54 -9.32 13.37
C SER A 51 4.19 -8.11 12.51
N ASP A 52 3.01 -7.55 12.73
CA ASP A 52 2.60 -6.29 12.10
C ASP A 52 3.54 -5.12 12.45
N ASP A 53 4.15 -5.14 13.64
CA ASP A 53 5.14 -4.15 14.05
C ASP A 53 6.43 -4.24 13.24
N GLU A 54 6.97 -5.45 13.06
CA GLU A 54 8.16 -5.69 12.24
C GLU A 54 7.87 -5.35 10.77
N GLN A 55 6.68 -5.68 10.29
CA GLN A 55 6.20 -5.29 8.97
C GLN A 55 6.17 -3.77 8.80
N ASN A 56 5.62 -3.03 9.77
CA ASN A 56 5.58 -1.57 9.72
C ASN A 56 6.99 -0.98 9.76
N GLN A 57 7.88 -1.52 10.58
CA GLN A 57 9.29 -1.10 10.62
C GLN A 57 9.99 -1.33 9.28
N PHE A 58 9.77 -2.48 8.64
CA PHE A 58 10.30 -2.77 7.31
C PHE A 58 9.75 -1.80 6.27
N LEU A 59 8.44 -1.55 6.25
CA LEU A 59 7.84 -0.60 5.32
C LEU A 59 8.36 0.83 5.53
N SER A 60 8.50 1.28 6.78
CA SER A 60 9.12 2.57 7.10
C SER A 60 10.59 2.63 6.65
N TYR A 61 11.34 1.54 6.83
CA TYR A 61 12.72 1.43 6.34
C TYR A 61 12.78 1.61 4.84
N ILE A 62 11.93 0.91 4.08
CA ILE A 62 11.89 1.02 2.61
C ILE A 62 11.48 2.42 2.16
N VAL A 63 10.48 3.03 2.80
CA VAL A 63 10.08 4.42 2.54
C VAL A 63 11.24 5.40 2.69
N GLN A 64 12.10 5.19 3.70
CA GLN A 64 13.27 6.03 3.97
C GLN A 64 14.43 5.72 3.03
N ALA A 65 14.77 4.43 2.85
CA ALA A 65 15.87 3.96 2.01
C ALA A 65 15.71 4.34 0.54
N HIS A 66 14.46 4.46 0.06
CA HIS A 66 14.14 4.88 -1.30
C HIS A 66 13.73 6.33 -1.41
N GLU A 67 13.89 7.14 -0.35
CA GLU A 67 13.49 8.56 -0.37
C GLU A 67 12.08 8.78 -0.94
N ALA A 68 11.12 7.96 -0.51
CA ALA A 68 9.76 7.99 -1.06
C ALA A 68 9.15 9.39 -0.93
N VAL A 69 8.45 9.83 -1.98
CA VAL A 69 7.67 11.07 -1.98
C VAL A 69 6.19 10.80 -1.74
N CYS A 70 5.73 9.59 -2.08
CA CYS A 70 4.37 9.15 -1.83
C CYS A 70 4.34 7.63 -1.68
N TYR A 71 3.46 7.12 -0.82
CA TYR A 71 3.18 5.70 -0.74
C TYR A 71 1.68 5.46 -0.60
N ALA A 72 1.29 4.21 -0.84
CA ALA A 72 -0.04 3.74 -0.57
C ALA A 72 -0.02 2.33 -0.02
N ARG A 73 -0.96 2.07 0.87
CA ARG A 73 -1.14 0.76 1.50
C ARG A 73 -2.61 0.41 1.51
N GLY A 74 -2.93 -0.76 0.97
CA GLY A 74 -4.27 -1.30 0.92
C GLY A 74 -4.47 -2.53 1.79
N THR A 75 -5.69 -2.71 2.26
CA THR A 75 -6.13 -3.85 3.04
C THR A 75 -7.59 -4.19 2.74
N LEU A 76 -7.96 -5.43 3.07
CA LEU A 76 -9.36 -5.83 3.17
C LEU A 76 -9.90 -5.40 4.54
N VAL A 77 -11.04 -4.71 4.55
CA VAL A 77 -11.75 -4.29 5.75
C VAL A 77 -13.07 -5.05 5.82
N ILE A 78 -13.28 -5.77 6.92
CA ILE A 78 -14.50 -6.55 7.17
C ILE A 78 -15.24 -5.86 8.32
N VAL A 79 -16.37 -5.23 8.00
CA VAL A 79 -17.16 -4.49 9.00
C VAL A 79 -18.18 -5.42 9.66
N GLU A 80 -18.95 -6.14 8.84
CA GLU A 80 -19.93 -7.15 9.27
C GLU A 80 -19.96 -8.33 8.27
N LYS A 81 -20.60 -9.45 8.64
CA LYS A 81 -20.53 -10.72 7.88
C LYS A 81 -20.82 -10.61 6.38
N ASN A 82 -21.57 -9.59 5.94
CA ASN A 82 -21.95 -9.40 4.54
C ASN A 82 -21.46 -8.09 3.92
N GLN A 83 -20.63 -7.30 4.63
CA GLN A 83 -20.08 -6.05 4.11
C GLN A 83 -18.56 -6.06 4.23
N GLN A 84 -17.93 -6.32 3.09
CA GLN A 84 -16.49 -6.26 2.92
C GLN A 84 -16.15 -5.04 2.04
N PHE A 85 -15.08 -4.35 2.41
CA PHE A 85 -14.55 -3.22 1.67
C PHE A 85 -13.09 -3.47 1.34
N ILE A 86 -12.67 -3.06 0.15
CA ILE A 86 -11.26 -2.83 -0.13
C ILE A 86 -10.99 -1.38 0.23
N GLU A 87 -10.09 -1.17 1.19
CA GLU A 87 -9.67 0.17 1.58
C GLU A 87 -8.18 0.32 1.40
N PHE A 88 -7.76 1.45 0.83
CA PHE A 88 -6.37 1.83 0.81
C PHE A 88 -6.22 3.31 1.07
N ALA A 89 -5.11 3.70 1.68
CA ALA A 89 -4.78 5.11 1.84
C ALA A 89 -3.53 5.45 1.05
N VAL A 90 -3.56 6.61 0.40
CA VAL A 90 -2.44 7.23 -0.29
C VAL A 90 -1.95 8.41 0.54
N ILE A 91 -0.66 8.40 0.82
CA ILE A 91 0.00 9.32 1.73
C ILE A 91 1.16 9.96 0.96
N ASP A 92 1.01 11.24 0.67
CA ASP A 92 2.08 12.09 0.20
C ASP A 92 3.06 12.39 1.34
N ARG A 93 4.31 12.74 1.10
CA ARG A 93 5.24 13.16 2.17
C ARG A 93 4.88 14.53 2.74
N ASP A 94 4.54 15.47 1.88
CA ASP A 94 4.51 16.90 2.21
C ASP A 94 3.10 17.44 2.51
N ASP A 95 2.04 16.74 2.09
CA ASP A 95 0.67 17.17 2.43
C ASP A 95 0.29 16.89 3.89
N VAL A 96 -0.75 17.50 4.44
CA VAL A 96 -1.24 17.19 5.82
C VAL A 96 -2.36 16.16 5.83
N GLU A 97 -3.00 15.98 4.68
CA GLU A 97 -4.08 15.04 4.45
C GLU A 97 -3.59 13.83 3.65
N ALA A 98 -4.35 12.76 3.75
CA ALA A 98 -4.20 11.53 2.98
C ALA A 98 -5.51 11.24 2.26
N ILE A 99 -5.40 10.59 1.11
CA ILE A 99 -6.55 10.14 0.33
C ILE A 99 -6.86 8.72 0.75
N VAL A 100 -8.01 8.49 1.37
CA VAL A 100 -8.54 7.15 1.61
C VAL A 100 -9.51 6.80 0.51
N CYS A 101 -9.27 5.68 -0.15
CA CYS A 101 -10.14 5.11 -1.17
C CYS A 101 -10.82 3.86 -0.61
N SER A 102 -12.13 3.79 -0.71
CA SER A 102 -12.92 2.63 -0.24
C SER A 102 -13.87 2.16 -1.34
N ALA A 103 -13.94 0.86 -1.58
CA ALA A 103 -14.88 0.26 -2.51
C ALA A 103 -15.52 -0.98 -1.89
N GLN A 104 -16.85 -1.09 -2.03
CA GLN A 104 -17.57 -2.26 -1.58
C GLN A 104 -17.24 -3.49 -2.43
N LEU A 105 -16.83 -4.56 -1.77
CA LEU A 105 -16.53 -5.85 -2.37
C LEU A 105 -17.70 -6.81 -2.15
N THR A 106 -18.21 -7.39 -3.23
CA THR A 106 -19.20 -8.48 -3.16
C THR A 106 -18.56 -9.79 -3.55
N ARG A 107 -18.80 -10.82 -2.73
CA ARG A 107 -18.33 -12.19 -2.98
C ARG A 107 -19.52 -13.13 -3.15
N ASP A 108 -19.30 -14.23 -3.87
CA ASP A 108 -20.27 -15.32 -3.98
C ASP A 108 -20.21 -16.27 -2.77
N MET A 109 -20.94 -17.39 -2.85
CA MET A 109 -21.00 -18.40 -1.80
C MET A 109 -19.68 -19.16 -1.58
N ASP A 110 -18.77 -19.11 -2.55
CA ASP A 110 -17.45 -19.73 -2.50
C ASP A 110 -16.35 -18.73 -2.07
N ASP A 111 -16.76 -17.57 -1.52
CA ASP A 111 -15.90 -16.46 -1.14
C ASP A 111 -15.09 -15.87 -2.31
N LYS A 112 -15.54 -16.06 -3.56
CA LYS A 112 -14.88 -15.47 -4.73
C LYS A 112 -15.38 -14.05 -4.98
N PRO A 113 -14.50 -13.06 -5.20
CA PRO A 113 -14.91 -11.73 -5.66
C PRO A 113 -15.71 -11.81 -6.97
N ILE A 114 -16.92 -11.25 -6.97
CA ILE A 114 -17.80 -11.20 -8.16
C ILE A 114 -18.17 -9.78 -8.56
N SER A 115 -18.06 -8.81 -7.65
CA SER A 115 -18.28 -7.39 -7.94
C SER A 115 -17.44 -6.52 -7.04
N LEU A 116 -17.00 -5.38 -7.58
CA LEU A 116 -16.31 -4.33 -6.86
C LEU A 116 -16.91 -2.99 -7.28
N GLY A 117 -17.39 -2.22 -6.29
CA GLY A 117 -17.91 -0.88 -6.49
C GLY A 117 -16.89 0.11 -7.05
N GLU A 118 -17.31 1.35 -7.24
CA GLU A 118 -16.35 2.43 -7.48
C GLU A 118 -15.61 2.77 -6.18
N PHE A 119 -14.37 3.23 -6.30
CA PHE A 119 -13.60 3.67 -5.15
C PHE A 119 -13.97 5.11 -4.82
N ASP A 120 -14.70 5.28 -3.72
CA ASP A 120 -14.99 6.59 -3.16
C ASP A 120 -13.75 7.15 -2.48
N LYS A 121 -13.41 8.40 -2.81
CA LYS A 121 -12.24 9.09 -2.28
C LYS A 121 -12.65 10.03 -1.15
N THR A 122 -11.99 9.91 -0.01
CA THR A 122 -12.18 10.80 1.14
C THR A 122 -10.83 11.35 1.57
N LEU A 123 -10.76 12.66 1.80
CA LEU A 123 -9.60 13.28 2.44
C LEU A 123 -9.72 13.15 3.95
N VAL A 124 -8.67 12.63 4.58
CA VAL A 124 -8.58 12.48 6.04
C VAL A 124 -7.24 13.00 6.52
N LYS A 125 -7.13 13.34 7.81
CA LYS A 125 -5.83 13.72 8.38
C LYS A 125 -4.90 12.52 8.39
N LYS A 126 -3.64 12.68 7.99
CA LYS A 126 -2.65 11.59 8.00
C LYS A 126 -2.58 10.87 9.35
N GLY A 127 -2.58 11.63 10.45
CA GLY A 127 -2.50 11.09 11.81
C GLY A 127 -3.71 10.27 12.26
N SER A 128 -4.83 10.26 11.53
CA SER A 128 -5.95 9.35 11.83
C SER A 128 -5.84 7.99 11.14
N ILE A 129 -4.82 7.77 10.30
CA ILE A 129 -4.59 6.50 9.62
C ILE A 129 -3.59 5.67 10.43
N ILE A 130 -3.93 4.40 10.70
CA ILE A 130 -3.12 3.48 11.52
C ILE A 130 -1.68 3.34 10.99
N PHE A 131 -1.51 3.33 9.67
CA PHE A 131 -0.22 3.30 8.97
C PHE A 131 0.18 4.66 8.38
N GLY A 132 -0.34 5.75 8.97
CA GLY A 132 -0.11 7.12 8.53
C GLY A 132 1.32 7.62 8.68
N GLY A 133 2.09 7.00 9.57
CA GLY A 133 3.39 7.48 10.04
C GLY A 133 4.60 6.80 9.41
N LEU A 134 4.51 6.19 8.22
CA LEU A 134 5.69 5.48 7.66
C LEU A 134 6.83 6.44 7.26
N PHE A 135 6.52 7.73 7.09
CA PHE A 135 7.53 8.78 6.89
C PHE A 135 8.23 9.23 8.18
N GLU A 136 7.74 8.82 9.37
CA GLU A 136 8.40 9.14 10.62
C GLU A 136 9.75 8.42 10.70
N LEU A 137 10.78 9.15 11.12
CA LEU A 137 12.12 8.59 11.27
C LEU A 137 12.09 7.41 12.24
N ILE A 138 12.60 6.27 11.80
CA ILE A 138 12.73 5.09 12.64
C ILE A 138 14.17 4.96 13.08
N GLN A 139 14.38 4.51 14.32
CA GLN A 139 15.68 4.11 14.81
C GLN A 139 15.77 2.60 14.78
N LEU A 140 16.62 2.07 13.90
CA LEU A 140 16.94 0.65 13.81
C LEU A 140 18.36 0.42 14.33
N SER A 141 18.60 -0.76 14.91
CA SER A 141 19.96 -1.22 15.14
C SER A 141 20.65 -1.54 13.80
N GLU A 142 21.99 -1.59 13.81
CA GLU A 142 22.77 -2.00 12.63
C GLU A 142 22.33 -3.38 12.13
N ASP A 143 22.28 -4.38 13.03
CA ASP A 143 21.79 -5.73 12.71
C ASP A 143 20.41 -5.72 12.04
N LYS A 144 19.47 -4.88 12.51
CA LYS A 144 18.13 -4.81 11.92
C LYS A 144 18.11 -4.11 10.56
N THR A 145 19.02 -3.18 10.35
CA THR A 145 19.18 -2.52 9.06
C THR A 145 19.70 -3.52 8.02
N GLU A 146 20.70 -4.34 8.39
CA GLU A 146 21.24 -5.39 7.53
C GLU A 146 20.20 -6.48 7.21
N ASP A 147 19.40 -6.89 8.21
CA ASP A 147 18.28 -7.82 8.03
C ASP A 147 17.29 -7.30 6.97
N PHE A 148 16.88 -6.03 7.10
CA PHE A 148 15.91 -5.42 6.19
C PHE A 148 16.47 -5.14 4.80
N GLU A 149 17.76 -4.78 4.68
CA GLU A 149 18.42 -4.68 3.39
C GLU A 149 18.45 -6.04 2.67
N SER A 150 18.82 -7.09 3.39
CA SER A 150 18.82 -8.46 2.86
C SER A 150 17.43 -8.88 2.40
N LEU A 151 16.41 -8.62 3.22
CA LEU A 151 15.02 -8.88 2.87
C LEU A 151 14.59 -8.10 1.60
N TRP A 152 14.98 -6.84 1.49
CA TRP A 152 14.68 -6.05 0.29
C TRP A 152 15.29 -6.66 -0.96
N VAL A 153 16.55 -7.09 -0.90
CA VAL A 153 17.24 -7.74 -2.02
C VAL A 153 16.52 -9.01 -2.45
N GLU A 154 16.06 -9.84 -1.51
CA GLU A 154 15.28 -11.05 -1.80
C GLU A 154 13.94 -10.70 -2.49
N MET A 155 13.27 -9.65 -1.99
CA MET A 155 11.98 -9.20 -2.51
C MET A 155 12.05 -8.60 -3.91
N LYS A 156 13.20 -8.11 -4.38
CA LYS A 156 13.36 -7.51 -5.74
C LYS A 156 12.81 -8.39 -6.86
N SER A 157 12.90 -9.72 -6.74
CA SER A 157 12.38 -10.65 -7.73
C SER A 157 10.84 -10.74 -7.78
N LYS A 158 10.17 -10.28 -6.72
CA LYS A 158 8.71 -10.33 -6.53
C LYS A 158 8.05 -8.95 -6.64
N ILE A 159 8.85 -7.89 -6.73
CA ILE A 159 8.38 -6.52 -6.83
C ILE A 159 8.07 -6.18 -8.29
N LEU A 160 6.88 -5.63 -8.52
CA LEU A 160 6.61 -4.91 -9.75
C LEU A 160 7.32 -3.56 -9.66
N HIS A 161 8.36 -3.39 -10.45
CA HIS A 161 9.12 -2.16 -10.56
C HIS A 161 8.83 -1.48 -11.89
N ARG A 162 8.45 -0.20 -11.83
CA ARG A 162 8.21 0.64 -13.00
C ARG A 162 8.97 1.96 -12.81
N SER A 163 9.81 2.31 -13.78
CA SER A 163 10.41 3.63 -13.84
C SER A 163 9.51 4.55 -14.67
N MET A 164 9.09 5.67 -14.09
CA MET A 164 8.48 6.76 -14.86
C MET A 164 9.61 7.55 -15.51
N GLY A 165 10.12 7.05 -16.64
CA GLY A 165 11.19 7.72 -17.39
C GLY A 165 10.83 9.20 -17.59
N LEU A 166 11.61 10.08 -16.96
CA LEU A 166 11.54 11.53 -17.11
C LEU A 166 12.14 11.96 -18.45
#